data_AF-A0ABD3CEN7-F1
#
_entry.id   AF-A0ABD3CEN7-F1
#
_cell.length_a   1.000
_cell.length_b   1.000
_cell.length_c   1.000
_cell.angle_alpha   90.00
_cell.angle_beta   90.00
_cell.angle_gamma   90.00
#
_symmetry.space_group_name_H-M   'P 1'
#
loop_
_entity.id
_entity.type
_entity.pdbx_description
1 polymer ?
#
loop_
_entity_poly.entity_id
_entity_poly.type
_entity_poly.pdbx_seq_one_letter_code
_entity_poly.pdbx_strand_id
1 'polypeptide(L)'
;MPILNGARPLRRRPHSGYVTADVYPIFDFLLHTVQLPFHEVRKSLIRCPRIPVSDPETQLRPTFQFLTELGFVGQSKLTSQTTLLLVSSVETTLMPKVVYLTELGFEYDDVRNMVLISPGLLTFSVKDNYKPKMEYF
;
A
#
# COMPACT_ATOMS: atom_id res chain seq x y z
N MET A 1 -27.28 -55.06 0.25
CA MET A 1 -28.08 -54.03 0.94
C MET A 1 -27.15 -53.26 1.89
N PRO A 2 -27.23 -51.92 1.91
CA PRO A 2 -26.13 -50.94 2.10
C PRO A 2 -25.85 -50.67 3.61
N ILE A 3 -24.93 -49.82 4.09
CA ILE A 3 -24.80 -48.37 3.83
C ILE A 3 -23.38 -47.86 4.22
N LEU A 4 -22.86 -46.94 3.39
CA LEU A 4 -21.65 -46.15 3.54
C LEU A 4 -21.67 -45.25 4.78
N ASN A 5 -20.54 -45.14 5.49
CA ASN A 5 -20.25 -44.02 6.38
C ASN A 5 -19.28 -43.05 5.66
N GLY A 6 -19.85 -42.20 4.80
CA GLY A 6 -19.15 -41.06 4.22
C GLY A 6 -19.24 -39.87 5.16
N ALA A 7 -18.18 -39.63 5.94
CA ALA A 7 -18.01 -38.38 6.66
C ALA A 7 -17.79 -37.25 5.65
N ARG A 8 -18.85 -36.49 5.34
CA ARG A 8 -18.75 -35.26 4.55
C ARG A 8 -18.01 -34.21 5.38
N PRO A 9 -17.04 -33.48 4.81
CA PRO A 9 -16.52 -32.29 5.47
C PRO A 9 -17.66 -31.26 5.63
N LEU A 10 -17.73 -30.66 6.82
CA LEU A 10 -18.65 -29.59 7.16
C LEU A 10 -18.43 -28.42 6.19
N ARG A 11 -19.27 -28.36 5.15
CA ARG A 11 -19.42 -27.19 4.28
C ARG A 11 -19.87 -26.03 5.17
N ARG A 12 -18.94 -25.16 5.59
CA ARG A 12 -19.28 -23.91 6.26
C ARG A 12 -20.15 -23.09 5.29
N ARG A 13 -21.42 -22.92 5.64
CA ARG A 13 -22.34 -22.05 4.88
C ARG A 13 -21.92 -20.58 5.04
N PRO A 14 -22.11 -19.76 4.00
CA PRO A 14 -21.80 -18.34 4.08
C PRO A 14 -22.80 -17.71 5.05
N HIS A 15 -22.28 -17.07 6.08
CA HIS A 15 -23.09 -16.27 7.00
C HIS A 15 -23.36 -14.95 6.29
N SER A 16 -24.58 -14.81 5.78
CA SER A 16 -25.11 -13.56 5.23
C SER A 16 -25.45 -12.62 6.38
N GLY A 17 -24.99 -11.36 6.28
CA GLY A 17 -25.75 -10.24 6.81
C GLY A 17 -25.26 -9.55 8.08
N TYR A 18 -23.97 -9.25 8.20
CA TYR A 18 -23.44 -8.00 8.78
C TYR A 18 -22.05 -7.78 8.16
N VAL A 19 -21.90 -6.82 7.24
CA VAL A 19 -20.59 -6.45 6.70
C VAL A 19 -19.88 -5.60 7.75
N THR A 20 -19.49 -6.20 8.88
CA THR A 20 -18.32 -5.69 9.58
C THR A 20 -17.18 -5.97 8.63
N ALA A 21 -16.62 -4.94 8.00
CA ALA A 21 -15.37 -5.09 7.27
C ALA A 21 -14.41 -5.83 8.20
N ASP A 22 -14.11 -7.08 7.86
CA ASP A 22 -13.16 -7.85 8.64
C ASP A 22 -11.84 -7.10 8.56
N VAL A 23 -11.42 -6.51 9.67
CA VAL A 23 -10.18 -5.74 9.74
C VAL A 23 -8.97 -6.67 9.87
N TYR A 24 -9.19 -7.95 10.18
CA TYR A 24 -8.13 -8.94 10.36
C TYR A 24 -7.17 -9.04 9.17
N PRO A 25 -7.63 -9.06 7.89
CA PRO A 25 -6.73 -9.05 6.73
C PRO A 25 -5.81 -7.83 6.68
N ILE A 26 -6.27 -6.67 7.16
CA ILE A 26 -5.45 -5.44 7.20
C ILE A 26 -4.36 -5.56 8.27
N PHE A 27 -4.71 -6.03 9.47
CA PHE A 27 -3.74 -6.26 10.53
C PHE A 27 -2.70 -7.32 10.12
N ASP A 28 -3.16 -8.43 9.53
CA ASP A 28 -2.31 -9.49 9.01
C ASP A 28 -1.35 -8.96 7.93
N PHE A 29 -1.87 -8.20 6.96
CA PHE A 29 -1.06 -7.57 5.94
C PHE A 29 0.00 -6.62 6.52
N LEU A 30 -0.38 -5.73 7.44
CA LEU A 30 0.57 -4.78 8.04
C LEU A 30 1.63 -5.46 8.92
N LEU A 31 1.26 -6.50 9.68
CA LEU A 31 2.16 -7.20 10.61
C LEU A 31 3.07 -8.19 9.90
N HIS A 32 2.54 -8.95 8.93
CA HIS A 32 3.25 -10.09 8.35
C HIS A 32 3.76 -9.80 6.94
N THR A 33 3.03 -9.03 6.13
CA THR A 33 3.49 -8.67 4.77
C THR A 33 4.40 -7.43 4.80
N VAL A 34 3.92 -6.33 5.38
CA VAL A 34 4.71 -5.08 5.50
C VAL A 34 5.75 -5.17 6.62
N GLN A 35 5.57 -6.10 7.57
CA GLN A 35 6.47 -6.32 8.72
C GLN A 35 6.64 -5.07 9.60
N LEU A 36 5.54 -4.35 9.83
CA LEU A 36 5.51 -3.27 10.81
C LEU A 36 5.58 -3.84 12.23
N PRO A 37 6.39 -3.25 13.13
CA PRO A 37 6.29 -3.53 14.55
C PRO A 37 4.87 -3.26 15.05
N PHE A 38 4.36 -4.08 15.96
CA PHE A 38 2.99 -3.98 16.45
C PHE A 38 2.62 -2.56 16.96
N HIS A 39 3.56 -1.87 17.62
CA HIS A 39 3.34 -0.51 18.12
C HIS A 39 3.22 0.56 17.01
N GLU A 40 3.72 0.28 15.81
CA GLU A 40 3.62 1.16 14.63
C GLU A 40 2.31 0.95 13.86
N VAL A 41 1.69 -0.23 13.95
CA VAL A 41 0.42 -0.53 13.26
C VAL A 41 -0.69 0.44 13.70
N ARG A 42 -0.88 0.63 15.00
CA ARG A 42 -1.87 1.60 15.51
C ARG A 42 -1.62 3.01 14.97
N LYS A 43 -0.36 3.44 14.92
CA LYS A 43 0.02 4.77 14.41
C LYS A 43 -0.29 4.90 12.91
N SER A 44 -0.03 3.85 12.13
CA SER A 44 -0.33 3.77 10.70
C SER A 44 -1.83 3.96 10.44
N LEU A 45 -2.67 3.22 11.17
CA LEU A 45 -4.12 3.27 11.03
C LEU A 45 -4.70 4.64 11.44
N ILE A 46 -4.17 5.27 12.49
CA ILE A 46 -4.59 6.63 12.90
C ILE A 46 -4.20 7.68 11.87
N ARG A 47 -2.98 7.59 11.31
CA ARG A 47 -2.49 8.56 10.31
C ARG A 47 -3.22 8.46 8.99
N CYS A 48 -3.60 7.25 8.60
CA CYS A 48 -4.29 7.02 7.34
C CYS A 48 -5.54 6.16 7.59
N PRO A 49 -6.68 6.79 7.96
CA PRO A 49 -7.93 6.07 8.20
C PRO A 49 -8.50 5.39 6.94
N ARG A 50 -7.91 5.64 5.77
CA ARG A 50 -8.23 4.91 4.53
C ARG A 50 -7.64 3.49 4.49
N ILE A 51 -6.57 3.20 5.23
CA ILE A 51 -5.95 1.86 5.24
C ILE A 51 -6.95 0.76 5.63
N PRO A 52 -7.68 0.84 6.77
CA PRO A 52 -8.56 -0.25 7.21
C PRO A 52 -9.78 -0.47 6.30
N VAL A 53 -10.10 0.47 5.43
CA VAL A 53 -11.22 0.36 4.47
C VAL A 53 -10.74 0.09 3.04
N SER A 54 -9.42 -0.05 2.83
CA SER A 54 -8.86 -0.41 1.53
C SER A 54 -8.86 -1.91 1.33
N ASP A 55 -8.99 -2.35 0.09
CA ASP A 55 -8.97 -3.78 -0.22
C ASP A 55 -7.53 -4.33 -0.16
N PRO A 56 -7.25 -5.37 0.64
CA PRO A 56 -5.90 -5.92 0.78
C PRO A 56 -5.31 -6.43 -0.54
N GLU A 57 -6.13 -7.08 -1.37
CA GLU A 57 -5.66 -7.85 -2.53
C GLU A 57 -5.55 -6.98 -3.79
N THR A 58 -6.47 -6.03 -3.96
CA THR A 58 -6.54 -5.17 -5.17
C THR A 58 -5.93 -3.80 -4.98
N GLN A 59 -5.74 -3.34 -3.74
CA GLN A 59 -5.11 -2.05 -3.44
C GLN A 59 -3.80 -2.20 -2.66
N LEU A 60 -3.80 -2.84 -1.48
CA LEU A 60 -2.62 -2.79 -0.61
C LEU A 60 -1.45 -3.64 -1.11
N ARG A 61 -1.70 -4.89 -1.53
CA ARG A 61 -0.66 -5.80 -2.02
C ARG A 61 0.00 -5.33 -3.31
N PRO A 62 -0.73 -4.93 -4.37
CA PRO A 62 -0.09 -4.44 -5.59
C PRO A 62 0.75 -3.19 -5.33
N THR A 63 0.25 -2.27 -4.51
CA THR A 63 1.01 -1.07 -4.15
C THR A 63 2.25 -1.40 -3.31
N PHE A 64 2.17 -2.37 -2.39
CA PHE A 64 3.34 -2.82 -1.63
C PHE A 64 4.40 -3.48 -2.52
N GLN A 65 3.98 -4.28 -3.51
CA GLN A 65 4.89 -4.87 -4.50
C GLN A 65 5.62 -3.77 -5.28
N PHE A 66 4.87 -2.81 -5.84
CA PHE A 66 5.46 -1.66 -6.53
C PHE A 66 6.46 -0.88 -5.66
N LEU A 67 6.12 -0.59 -4.40
CA LEU A 67 7.01 0.12 -3.48
C LEU A 67 8.27 -0.71 -3.16
N THR A 68 8.12 -2.03 -3.03
CA THR A 68 9.25 -2.94 -2.80
C THR A 68 10.20 -2.95 -3.99
N GLU A 69 9.66 -3.02 -5.21
CA GLU A 69 10.42 -2.93 -6.47
C GLU A 69 11.11 -1.57 -6.63
N LEU A 70 10.45 -0.49 -6.22
CA LEU A 70 11.04 0.85 -6.15
C LEU A 70 12.16 0.93 -5.09
N GLY A 71 12.25 -0.01 -4.14
CA GLY A 71 13.36 -0.12 -3.19
C GLY A 71 13.01 0.18 -1.74
N PHE A 72 11.73 0.22 -1.35
CA PHE A 72 11.30 0.34 0.04
C PHE A 72 11.54 -0.97 0.83
N VAL A 73 12.82 -1.31 1.01
CA VAL A 73 13.29 -2.53 1.68
C VAL A 73 14.43 -2.20 2.66
N GLY A 74 14.76 -3.14 3.55
CA GLY A 74 15.89 -2.99 4.47
C GLY A 74 15.75 -1.75 5.37
N GLN A 75 16.72 -0.83 5.25
CA GLN A 75 16.73 0.42 6.01
C GLN A 75 15.66 1.43 5.53
N SER A 76 15.26 1.35 4.25
CA SER A 76 14.23 2.22 3.65
C SER A 76 12.85 1.56 3.63
N LYS A 77 12.65 0.48 4.41
CA LYS A 77 11.35 -0.21 4.48
C LYS A 77 10.22 0.72 4.94
N LEU A 78 8.99 0.34 4.62
CA LEU A 78 7.82 1.10 5.06
C LEU A 78 7.73 1.20 6.59
N THR A 79 7.29 2.37 7.05
CA THR A 79 7.04 2.69 8.46
C THR A 79 5.63 3.25 8.59
N SER A 80 5.16 3.51 9.81
CA SER A 80 3.85 4.15 10.01
C SER A 80 3.72 5.54 9.36
N GLN A 81 4.83 6.17 8.95
CA GLN A 81 4.84 7.45 8.26
C GLN A 81 4.63 7.30 6.74
N THR A 82 5.03 6.17 6.16
CA THR A 82 5.00 5.94 4.71
C THR A 82 3.87 4.99 4.28
N THR A 83 3.19 4.34 5.22
CA THR A 83 2.06 3.44 4.93
C THR A 83 0.89 4.11 4.22
N LEU A 84 0.78 5.45 4.24
CA LEU A 84 -0.22 6.17 3.45
C LEU A 84 -0.04 5.93 1.94
N LEU A 85 1.18 5.58 1.48
CA LEU A 85 1.43 5.29 0.07
C LEU A 85 0.66 4.05 -0.38
N LEU A 86 0.40 3.09 0.53
CA LEU A 86 -0.30 1.84 0.23
C LEU A 86 -1.74 2.02 -0.26
N VAL A 87 -2.37 3.16 0.06
CA VAL A 87 -3.75 3.47 -0.35
C VAL A 87 -3.81 4.34 -1.61
N SER A 88 -2.67 4.55 -2.27
CA SER A 88 -2.55 5.27 -3.54
C SER A 88 -2.51 4.27 -4.69
N SER A 89 -3.21 4.61 -5.78
CA SER A 89 -3.14 3.81 -7.01
C SER A 89 -1.74 3.85 -7.61
N VAL A 90 -1.20 2.69 -7.96
CA VAL A 90 0.10 2.60 -8.65
C VAL A 90 0.01 3.30 -10.00
N GLU A 91 -0.96 2.91 -10.82
CA GLU A 91 -1.07 3.35 -12.22
C GLU A 91 -1.45 4.83 -12.36
N THR A 92 -2.36 5.32 -11.51
CA THR A 92 -2.93 6.67 -11.68
C THR A 92 -2.34 7.70 -10.73
N THR A 93 -1.55 7.30 -9.72
CA THR A 93 -0.99 8.22 -8.72
C THR A 93 0.50 8.09 -8.54
N LEU A 94 1.03 6.91 -8.20
CA LEU A 94 2.44 6.76 -7.83
C LEU A 94 3.36 6.77 -9.05
N MET A 95 3.08 5.92 -10.04
CA MET A 95 3.89 5.82 -11.25
C MET A 95 3.94 7.15 -12.03
N PRO A 96 2.83 7.88 -12.24
CA PRO A 96 2.89 9.19 -12.91
C PRO A 96 3.81 10.20 -12.22
N LYS A 97 3.97 10.12 -10.89
CA LYS A 97 4.90 11.00 -10.16
C LYS A 97 6.35 10.61 -10.37
N VAL A 98 6.64 9.31 -10.40
CA VAL A 98 7.98 8.81 -10.75
C VAL A 98 8.34 9.22 -12.18
N VAL A 99 7.43 9.01 -13.13
CA VAL A 99 7.60 9.40 -14.53
C VAL A 99 7.82 10.90 -14.66
N TYR A 100 6.99 11.72 -14.01
CA TYR A 100 7.15 13.17 -14.04
C TYR A 100 8.52 13.62 -13.52
N LEU A 101 9.02 13.02 -12.43
CA LEU A 101 10.37 13.33 -11.95
C LEU A 101 11.45 12.95 -12.98
N THR A 102 11.30 11.82 -13.68
CA THR A 102 12.25 11.48 -14.77
C THR A 102 12.14 12.45 -15.96
N GLU A 103 10.95 12.96 -16.27
CA GLU A 103 10.73 13.96 -17.34
C GLU A 103 11.38 15.32 -17.03
N LEU A 104 11.69 15.60 -15.75
CA LEU A 104 12.48 16.77 -15.36
C LEU A 104 13.99 16.62 -15.67
N GLY A 105 14.41 15.47 -16.19
CA GLY A 105 15.80 15.20 -16.59
C GLY A 105 16.62 14.40 -15.57
N PHE A 106 16.00 13.91 -14.49
CA PHE A 106 16.65 13.02 -13.54
C PHE A 106 16.69 11.58 -14.08
N GLU A 107 17.80 10.87 -13.87
CA GLU A 107 17.85 9.44 -14.17
C GLU A 107 16.93 8.66 -13.22
N TYR A 108 16.44 7.50 -13.67
CA TYR A 108 15.51 6.69 -12.88
C TYR A 108 16.08 6.32 -11.50
N ASP A 109 17.37 5.97 -11.42
CA ASP A 109 18.03 5.63 -10.16
C ASP A 109 18.17 6.83 -9.22
N ASP A 110 18.35 8.04 -9.76
CA ASP A 110 18.33 9.27 -8.96
C ASP A 110 16.93 9.54 -8.40
N VAL A 111 15.90 9.43 -9.24
CA VAL A 111 14.49 9.58 -8.80
C VAL A 111 14.16 8.56 -7.72
N ARG A 112 14.57 7.30 -7.92
CA ARG A 112 14.42 6.24 -6.92
C ARG A 112 15.07 6.63 -5.59
N ASN A 113 16.34 7.05 -5.62
CA ASN A 113 17.06 7.47 -4.42
C ASN A 113 16.39 8.67 -3.73
N MET A 114 15.95 9.68 -4.50
CA MET A 114 15.21 10.83 -4.00
C MET A 114 13.92 10.43 -3.28
N VAL A 115 13.16 9.49 -3.86
CA VAL A 115 11.92 8.97 -3.26
C VAL A 115 12.19 8.18 -1.98
N LEU A 116 13.27 7.40 -1.93
CA LEU A 116 13.64 6.66 -0.71
C LEU A 116 14.07 7.60 0.42
N ILE A 117 14.78 8.68 0.09
CA ILE A 117 15.17 9.73 1.05
C ILE A 117 13.95 10.55 1.48
N SER A 118 13.07 10.87 0.53
CA SER A 118 11.89 11.72 0.75
C SER A 118 10.64 11.11 0.09
N PRO A 119 9.98 10.14 0.76
CA PRO A 119 8.76 9.49 0.24
C PRO A 119 7.60 10.47 0.04
N GLY A 120 7.65 11.63 0.71
CA GLY A 120 6.71 12.74 0.53
C GLY A 120 6.61 13.24 -0.91
N LEU A 121 7.64 13.02 -1.74
CA LEU A 121 7.61 13.33 -3.17
C LEU A 121 6.47 12.61 -3.90
N LEU A 122 6.07 11.42 -3.44
CA LEU A 122 4.95 10.68 -4.00
C LEU A 122 3.59 11.15 -3.49
N THR A 123 3.54 12.15 -2.60
CA THR A 123 2.28 12.68 -2.03
C THR A 123 1.82 13.98 -2.68
N PHE A 124 2.74 14.75 -3.28
CA PHE A 124 2.42 16.02 -3.94
C PHE A 124 1.68 15.82 -5.27
N SER A 125 0.79 16.77 -5.60
CA SER A 125 0.11 16.81 -6.91
C SER A 125 1.08 17.32 -7.99
N VAL A 126 1.19 16.61 -9.11
CA VAL A 126 2.00 17.09 -10.24
C VAL A 126 1.46 18.43 -10.75
N LYS A 127 0.14 18.51 -10.94
CA LYS A 127 -0.52 19.70 -11.49
C LYS A 127 -0.48 20.88 -10.53
N ASP A 128 -0.79 20.65 -9.25
CA ASP A 128 -1.06 21.75 -8.31
C ASP A 128 0.15 22.06 -7.41
N ASN A 129 1.20 21.22 -7.41
CA ASN A 129 2.38 21.42 -6.59
C ASN A 129 3.66 21.48 -7.43
N TYR A 130 3.98 20.44 -8.20
CA TYR A 130 5.25 20.42 -8.93
C TYR A 130 5.30 21.44 -10.06
N LYS A 131 4.31 21.46 -10.96
CA LYS A 131 4.31 22.39 -12.10
C LYS A 131 4.44 23.87 -11.68
N PRO A 132 3.65 24.39 -10.73
CA PRO A 132 3.78 25.78 -10.30
C PRO A 132 5.15 26.10 -9.68
N LYS A 133 5.78 25.13 -9.01
CA LYS A 133 7.13 25.30 -8.45
C LYS A 133 8.20 25.33 -9.53
N MET A 134 8.05 24.52 -10.58
CA MET A 134 8.99 24.50 -11.70
C MET A 134 8.87 25.75 -12.58
N GLU A 135 7.67 26.30 -12.77
CA GLU A 135 7.46 27.55 -13.52
C GLU A 135 8.03 28.79 -12.81
N TYR A 136 8.31 28.71 -11.51
CA TYR A 136 8.92 29.80 -10.75
C TYR A 136 10.44 29.91 -10.98
N PHE A 137 11.11 28.81 -11.33
CA PHE A 137 12.56 28.76 -11.56
C PHE A 137 12.88 28.84 -13.05
#